data_AF-A0AAJ1VYQ8-F1
#
_entry.id   AF-A0AAJ1VYQ8-F1
#
_cell.length_a   1.000
_cell.length_b   1.000
_cell.length_c   1.000
_cell.angle_alpha   90.00
_cell.angle_beta   90.00
_cell.angle_gamma   90.00
#
_symmetry.space_group_name_H-M   'P 1'
#
loop_
_entity.id
_entity.type
_entity.pdbx_description
1 polymer ?
#
loop_
_entity_poly.entity_id
_entity_poly.type
_entity_poly.pdbx_seq_one_letter_code
_entity_poly.pdbx_strand_id
1 'polypeptide(L)'
;LPLIIGIWLLGKGLGWEQQMERLMMDMRESATGGLFSSLLWGLSIVSLLLAVLLSYQKMTGPAPDEGLLWLITKTLDDVLPWILISLFSFALSLGVLRWKEGTFTGRSVLLVGLSGVVYTFADAILKVALQVITQGDYVLVVSQVSEDWGLPIFSIVLYYFLRTVVQSFSEDDDLGSGNKFWGV
;
A
#
# COMPACT_ATOMS: atom_id res chain seq x y z
N LEU A 1 -53.41 -6.64 -19.53
CA LEU A 1 -53.79 -7.30 -18.26
C LEU A 1 -53.37 -8.79 -18.21
N PRO A 2 -53.79 -9.69 -19.13
CA PRO A 2 -53.43 -11.12 -19.04
C PRO A 2 -51.93 -11.42 -19.28
N LEU A 3 -51.25 -10.63 -20.11
CA LEU A 3 -49.83 -10.82 -20.42
C LEU A 3 -48.90 -10.54 -19.22
N ILE A 4 -49.20 -9.50 -18.44
CA ILE A 4 -48.40 -9.10 -17.25
C ILE A 4 -48.53 -10.16 -16.15
N ILE A 5 -49.73 -10.72 -15.98
CA ILE A 5 -50.00 -11.79 -15.01
C ILE A 5 -49.31 -13.10 -15.43
N GLY A 6 -49.28 -13.42 -16.73
CA GLY A 6 -48.56 -14.58 -17.25
C GLY A 6 -47.05 -14.49 -17.08
N ILE A 7 -46.46 -13.31 -17.31
CA ILE A 7 -45.03 -13.04 -17.06
C ILE A 7 -44.71 -13.14 -15.56
N TRP A 8 -45.59 -12.65 -14.69
CA TRP A 8 -45.43 -12.71 -13.24
C TRP A 8 -45.48 -14.15 -12.70
N LEU A 9 -46.42 -14.97 -13.18
CA LEU A 9 -46.51 -16.39 -12.83
C LEU A 9 -45.30 -17.19 -13.30
N LEU A 10 -44.80 -16.92 -14.50
CA LEU A 10 -43.57 -17.53 -15.02
C LEU A 10 -42.35 -17.10 -14.18
N GLY A 11 -42.24 -15.83 -13.82
CA GLY A 11 -41.17 -15.32 -12.94
C GLY A 11 -41.20 -15.97 -11.55
N LYS A 12 -42.38 -16.12 -10.93
CA LYS A 12 -42.53 -16.85 -9.67
C LYS A 12 -42.16 -18.33 -9.79
N GLY A 13 -42.55 -19.00 -10.88
CA GLY A 13 -42.23 -20.42 -11.13
C GLY A 13 -40.74 -20.69 -11.38
N LEU A 14 -39.99 -19.68 -11.84
CA LEU A 14 -38.54 -19.75 -12.09
C LEU A 14 -37.68 -19.38 -10.87
N GLY A 15 -38.28 -19.06 -9.72
CA GLY A 15 -37.52 -18.61 -8.55
C GLY A 15 -36.87 -17.24 -8.73
N TRP A 16 -37.48 -16.36 -9.55
CA TRP A 16 -36.95 -15.03 -9.87
C TRP A 16 -36.69 -14.16 -8.63
N GLU A 17 -37.48 -14.33 -7.56
CA GLU A 17 -37.27 -13.63 -6.28
C GLU A 17 -35.91 -13.98 -5.68
N GLN A 18 -35.53 -15.27 -5.69
CA GLN A 18 -34.25 -15.75 -5.17
C GLN A 18 -33.08 -15.34 -6.07
N GLN A 19 -33.27 -15.35 -7.39
CA GLN A 19 -32.25 -14.89 -8.34
C GLN A 19 -32.02 -13.38 -8.24
N MET A 20 -33.06 -12.58 -8.08
CA MET A 20 -32.96 -11.12 -7.90
C MET A 20 -32.35 -10.76 -6.55
N GLU A 21 -32.71 -11.45 -5.47
CA GLU A 21 -32.11 -11.22 -4.15
C GLU A 21 -30.61 -11.55 -4.15
N ARG A 22 -30.23 -12.67 -4.80
CA ARG A 22 -28.83 -13.01 -5.03
C ARG A 22 -28.11 -11.97 -5.88
N LEU A 23 -28.72 -11.51 -6.98
CA LEU A 23 -28.15 -10.46 -7.83
C LEU A 23 -27.97 -9.13 -7.08
N MET A 24 -28.96 -8.72 -6.29
CA MET A 24 -28.87 -7.52 -5.47
C MET A 24 -27.76 -7.63 -4.41
N MET A 25 -27.59 -8.81 -3.82
CA MET A 25 -26.51 -9.11 -2.88
C MET A 25 -25.13 -9.07 -3.58
N ASP A 26 -24.99 -9.74 -4.72
CA ASP A 26 -23.77 -9.75 -5.54
C ASP A 26 -23.41 -8.34 -6.04
N MET A 27 -24.41 -7.53 -6.41
CA MET A 27 -24.23 -6.14 -6.84
C MET A 27 -23.80 -5.23 -5.68
N ARG A 28 -24.37 -5.41 -4.48
CA ARG A 28 -23.97 -4.68 -3.27
C ARG A 28 -22.54 -5.04 -2.86
N GLU A 29 -22.20 -6.33 -2.89
CA GLU A 29 -20.88 -6.84 -2.55
C GLU A 29 -19.83 -6.44 -3.61
N SER A 30 -20.24 -6.36 -4.87
CA SER A 30 -19.38 -5.82 -5.93
C SER A 30 -19.19 -4.31 -5.85
N ALA A 31 -20.25 -3.56 -5.58
CA ALA A 31 -20.19 -2.11 -5.43
C ALA A 31 -19.27 -1.71 -4.26
N THR A 32 -19.35 -2.39 -3.11
CA THR A 32 -18.51 -2.06 -1.96
C THR A 32 -17.02 -2.32 -2.22
N GLY A 33 -16.65 -3.47 -2.79
CA GLY A 33 -15.25 -3.76 -3.14
C GLY A 33 -14.69 -2.83 -4.23
N GLY A 34 -15.50 -2.52 -5.26
CA GLY A 34 -15.13 -1.58 -6.32
C GLY A 34 -15.00 -0.13 -5.82
N LEU A 35 -15.83 0.28 -4.87
CA LEU A 35 -15.78 1.63 -4.27
C LEU A 35 -14.47 1.83 -3.48
N PHE A 36 -14.10 0.90 -2.59
CA PHE A 36 -12.84 1.05 -1.84
C PHE A 36 -11.60 1.02 -2.73
N SER A 37 -11.57 0.11 -3.72
CA SER A 37 -10.45 0.02 -4.67
C SER A 37 -10.31 1.29 -5.52
N SER A 38 -11.42 1.86 -5.99
CA SER A 38 -11.41 3.11 -6.78
C SER A 38 -11.05 4.34 -5.95
N LEU A 39 -11.46 4.42 -4.69
CA LEU A 39 -11.03 5.48 -3.76
C LEU A 39 -9.52 5.44 -3.52
N LEU A 40 -8.96 4.25 -3.29
CA LEU A 40 -7.51 4.07 -3.13
C LEU A 40 -6.75 4.40 -4.43
N TRP A 41 -7.30 4.05 -5.59
CA TRP A 41 -6.72 4.48 -6.86
C TRP A 41 -6.73 6.00 -7.03
N GLY A 42 -7.85 6.64 -6.66
CA GLY A 42 -7.98 8.10 -6.66
C GLY A 42 -6.97 8.79 -5.72
N LEU A 43 -6.82 8.28 -4.50
CA LEU A 43 -5.82 8.77 -3.55
C LEU A 43 -4.40 8.60 -4.11
N SER A 44 -4.10 7.47 -4.76
CA SER A 44 -2.79 7.23 -5.37
C SER A 44 -2.44 8.28 -6.44
N ILE A 45 -3.38 8.58 -7.34
CA ILE A 45 -3.19 9.62 -8.36
C ILE A 45 -3.01 10.99 -7.72
N VAL A 46 -3.88 11.37 -6.79
CA VAL A 46 -3.85 12.69 -6.15
C VAL A 46 -2.53 12.88 -5.40
N SER A 47 -2.06 11.89 -4.64
CA SER A 47 -0.77 11.95 -3.96
C SER A 47 0.40 12.08 -4.93
N LEU A 48 0.36 11.38 -6.07
CA LEU A 48 1.39 11.53 -7.11
C LEU A 48 1.37 12.93 -7.76
N LEU A 49 0.17 13.49 -7.99
CA LEU A 49 0.04 14.86 -8.49
C LEU A 49 0.59 15.87 -7.48
N LEU A 50 0.33 15.69 -6.18
CA LEU A 50 0.87 16.55 -5.13
C LEU A 50 2.40 16.45 -5.06
N ALA A 51 2.97 15.26 -5.21
CA ALA A 51 4.41 15.07 -5.32
C ALA A 51 5.03 15.89 -6.46
N VAL A 52 4.43 15.82 -7.65
CA VAL A 52 4.88 16.58 -8.83
C VAL A 52 4.69 18.08 -8.64
N LEU A 53 3.54 18.51 -8.12
CA LEU A 53 3.23 19.91 -7.90
C LEU A 53 4.19 20.55 -6.89
N LEU A 54 4.46 19.87 -5.78
CA LEU A 54 5.40 20.32 -4.76
C LEU A 54 6.82 20.40 -5.31
N SER A 55 7.21 19.41 -6.13
CA SER A 55 8.51 19.41 -6.82
C SER A 55 8.64 20.63 -7.73
N TYR A 56 7.63 20.87 -8.57
CA TYR A 56 7.59 22.02 -9.47
C TYR A 56 7.68 23.34 -8.70
N GLN A 57 6.84 23.51 -7.67
CA GLN A 57 6.80 24.71 -6.84
C GLN A 57 8.17 25.04 -6.23
N LYS A 58 8.89 24.03 -5.72
CA LYS A 58 10.23 24.23 -5.15
C LYS A 58 11.27 24.55 -6.20
N MET A 59 11.27 23.82 -7.32
CA MET A 59 12.25 24.01 -8.39
C MET A 59 12.12 25.35 -9.12
N THR A 60 10.90 25.90 -9.21
CA THR A 60 10.65 27.22 -9.83
C THR A 60 10.55 28.35 -8.82
N GLY A 61 10.69 28.05 -7.53
CA GLY A 61 10.66 29.03 -6.46
C GLY A 61 11.91 29.92 -6.44
N PRO A 62 11.99 30.85 -5.47
CA PRO A 62 13.21 31.62 -5.23
C PRO A 62 14.40 30.68 -5.00
N ALA A 63 15.53 31.00 -5.62
CA ALA A 63 16.74 30.20 -5.47
C ALA A 63 17.22 30.27 -4.00
N PRO A 64 17.48 29.12 -3.35
CA PRO A 64 18.00 29.08 -1.98
C PRO A 64 19.49 29.46 -1.94
N ASP A 65 19.93 30.02 -0.82
CA ASP A 65 21.31 30.47 -0.60
C ASP A 65 22.28 29.27 -0.48
N GLU A 66 21.77 28.11 -0.06
CA GLU A 66 22.49 26.84 0.11
C GLU A 66 22.85 26.17 -1.23
N GLY A 67 22.31 26.66 -2.34
CA GLY A 67 22.62 26.22 -3.70
C GLY A 67 21.78 25.05 -4.22
N LEU A 68 22.13 24.59 -5.43
CA LEU A 68 21.34 23.64 -6.22
C LEU A 68 21.25 22.24 -5.58
N LEU A 69 22.35 21.74 -5.01
CA LEU A 69 22.36 20.39 -4.40
C LEU A 69 21.46 20.32 -3.17
N TRP A 70 21.44 21.38 -2.36
CA TRP A 70 20.50 21.50 -1.24
C TRP A 70 19.06 21.52 -1.74
N LEU A 71 18.76 22.33 -2.77
CA LEU A 71 17.43 22.45 -3.35
C LEU A 71 16.88 21.10 -3.84
N ILE A 72 17.70 20.32 -4.56
CA ILE A 72 17.31 18.99 -5.04
C ILE A 72 17.06 18.03 -3.88
N THR A 73 18.00 17.93 -2.94
CA THR A 73 17.88 17.03 -1.79
C THR A 73 16.65 17.37 -0.95
N LYS A 74 16.40 18.67 -0.72
CA LYS A 74 15.25 19.12 0.08
C LYS A 74 13.92 18.85 -0.62
N THR A 75 13.93 18.96 -1.95
CA THR A 75 12.74 18.65 -2.74
C THR A 75 12.44 17.15 -2.71
N LEU A 76 13.47 16.30 -2.80
CA LEU A 76 13.28 14.85 -2.64
C LEU A 76 12.75 14.50 -1.25
N ASP A 77 13.30 15.10 -0.19
CA ASP A 77 12.86 14.92 1.21
C ASP A 77 11.37 15.25 1.37
N ASP A 78 10.94 16.41 0.87
CA ASP A 78 9.55 16.86 1.03
C ASP A 78 8.55 16.10 0.15
N VAL A 79 9.00 15.49 -0.94
CA VAL A 79 8.15 14.79 -1.91
C VAL A 79 8.06 13.28 -1.63
N LEU A 80 9.07 12.71 -0.99
CA LEU A 80 9.14 11.28 -0.67
C LEU A 80 7.88 10.74 0.04
N PRO A 81 7.29 11.41 1.05
CA PRO A 81 6.07 10.93 1.70
C PRO A 81 4.87 10.82 0.75
N TRP A 82 4.74 11.74 -0.21
CA TRP A 82 3.66 11.73 -1.19
C TRP A 82 3.78 10.58 -2.18
N ILE A 83 5.02 10.28 -2.61
CA ILE A 83 5.32 9.08 -3.42
C ILE A 83 4.97 7.82 -2.62
N LEU A 84 5.31 7.79 -1.32
CA LEU A 84 5.00 6.66 -0.46
C LEU A 84 3.49 6.43 -0.35
N ILE A 85 2.72 7.48 -0.03
CA ILE A 85 1.26 7.39 0.06
C ILE A 85 0.69 6.89 -1.27
N SER A 86 1.20 7.40 -2.40
CA SER A 86 0.77 6.96 -3.72
C SER A 86 1.01 5.47 -3.95
N LEU A 87 2.22 4.99 -3.62
CA LEU A 87 2.61 3.59 -3.77
C LEU A 87 1.77 2.66 -2.87
N PHE A 88 1.62 3.01 -1.59
CA PHE A 88 0.83 2.20 -0.65
C PHE A 88 -0.65 2.19 -1.02
N SER A 89 -1.20 3.32 -1.45
CA SER A 89 -2.59 3.40 -1.87
C SER A 89 -2.85 2.56 -3.13
N PHE A 90 -1.93 2.59 -4.09
CA PHE A 90 -1.98 1.72 -5.27
C PHE A 90 -1.87 0.24 -4.90
N ALA A 91 -0.89 -0.13 -4.06
CA ALA A 91 -0.70 -1.50 -3.61
C ALA A 91 -1.91 -2.02 -2.84
N LEU A 92 -2.52 -1.21 -1.97
CA LEU A 92 -3.75 -1.55 -1.25
C LEU A 92 -4.95 -1.64 -2.18
N SER A 93 -5.04 -0.80 -3.21
CA SER A 93 -6.12 -0.89 -4.20
C SER A 93 -6.14 -2.26 -4.90
N LEU A 94 -4.97 -2.78 -5.27
CA LEU A 94 -4.81 -4.14 -5.79
C LEU A 94 -5.03 -5.20 -4.70
N GLY A 95 -4.58 -4.93 -3.47
CA GLY A 95 -4.76 -5.79 -2.32
C GLY A 95 -6.22 -6.07 -1.99
N VAL A 96 -7.08 -5.05 -2.06
CA VAL A 96 -8.54 -5.17 -1.85
C VAL A 96 -9.17 -6.08 -2.91
N LEU A 97 -8.77 -5.96 -4.17
CA LEU A 97 -9.26 -6.84 -5.24
C LEU A 97 -8.83 -8.29 -5.01
N ARG A 98 -7.55 -8.50 -4.70
CA ARG A 98 -7.01 -9.83 -4.39
C ARG A 98 -7.64 -10.47 -3.17
N TRP A 99 -7.96 -9.67 -2.14
CA TRP A 99 -8.69 -10.14 -0.97
C TRP A 99 -10.06 -10.66 -1.38
N LYS A 100 -10.82 -9.87 -2.15
CA LYS A 100 -12.16 -10.26 -2.61
C LYS A 100 -12.13 -11.52 -3.48
N GLU A 101 -11.10 -11.67 -4.32
CA GLU A 101 -10.92 -12.85 -5.18
C GLU A 101 -10.36 -14.07 -4.44
N GLY A 102 -9.96 -13.94 -3.17
CA GLY A 102 -9.29 -15.00 -2.41
C GLY A 102 -7.87 -15.32 -2.89
N THR A 103 -7.27 -14.45 -3.72
CA THR A 103 -5.92 -14.61 -4.30
C THR A 103 -4.85 -13.84 -3.52
N PHE A 104 -5.19 -13.32 -2.35
CA PHE A 104 -4.28 -12.56 -1.50
C PHE A 104 -3.20 -13.46 -0.90
N THR A 105 -1.93 -13.16 -1.18
CA THR A 105 -0.78 -13.95 -0.72
C THR A 105 -0.01 -13.22 0.38
N GLY A 106 0.53 -13.97 1.33
CA GLY A 106 1.46 -13.44 2.35
C GLY A 106 2.65 -12.68 1.74
N ARG A 107 3.12 -13.10 0.55
CA ARG A 107 4.17 -12.39 -0.21
C ARG A 107 3.79 -10.95 -0.54
N SER A 108 2.52 -10.67 -0.83
CA SER A 108 2.07 -9.30 -1.13
C SER A 108 2.19 -8.40 0.11
N VAL A 109 1.89 -8.93 1.30
CA VAL A 109 2.07 -8.22 2.58
C VAL A 109 3.54 -7.91 2.85
N LEU A 110 4.43 -8.86 2.58
CA LEU A 110 5.88 -8.66 2.73
C LEU A 110 6.41 -7.58 1.79
N LEU A 111 5.95 -7.51 0.54
CA LEU A 111 6.36 -6.46 -0.39
C LEU A 111 5.94 -5.06 0.12
N VAL A 112 4.73 -4.93 0.65
CA VAL A 112 4.21 -3.70 1.25
C VAL A 112 5.01 -3.31 2.50
N GLY A 113 5.30 -4.27 3.38
CA GLY A 113 6.16 -4.05 4.56
C GLY A 113 7.58 -3.63 4.17
N LEU A 114 8.15 -4.24 3.14
CA LEU A 114 9.47 -3.88 2.62
C LEU A 114 9.51 -2.46 2.07
N SER A 115 8.45 -2.00 1.40
CA SER A 115 8.34 -0.59 0.96
C SER A 115 8.44 0.38 2.13
N GLY A 116 7.87 0.03 3.29
CA GLY A 116 8.01 0.82 4.52
C GLY A 116 9.45 0.90 5.01
N VAL A 117 10.19 -0.21 5.00
CA VAL A 117 11.62 -0.24 5.35
C VAL A 117 12.41 0.67 4.41
N VAL A 118 12.24 0.48 3.09
CA VAL A 118 12.93 1.29 2.08
C VAL A 118 12.66 2.79 2.26
N TYR A 119 11.43 3.16 2.59
CA TYR A 119 11.08 4.55 2.89
C TYR A 119 11.84 5.10 4.08
N THR A 120 11.86 4.40 5.22
CA THR A 120 12.55 4.91 6.41
C THR A 120 14.04 5.14 6.15
N PHE A 121 14.68 4.25 5.38
CA PHE A 121 16.06 4.45 4.95
C PHE A 121 16.22 5.64 4.02
N ALA A 122 15.35 5.79 3.02
CA ALA A 122 15.39 6.93 2.10
C ALA A 122 15.20 8.27 2.84
N ASP A 123 14.24 8.33 3.77
CA ASP A 123 13.97 9.49 4.63
C ASP A 123 15.19 9.85 5.50
N ALA A 124 15.78 8.86 6.20
CA ALA A 124 16.98 9.08 7.01
C ALA A 124 18.18 9.55 6.17
N ILE A 125 18.40 8.94 5.00
CA ILE A 125 19.49 9.33 4.09
C ILE A 125 19.31 10.78 3.63
N LEU A 126 18.11 11.18 3.23
CA LEU A 126 17.84 12.54 2.76
C LEU A 126 18.02 13.57 3.89
N LYS A 127 17.58 13.26 5.11
CA LYS A 127 17.76 14.12 6.29
C LYS A 127 19.23 14.28 6.66
N VAL A 128 19.99 13.19 6.72
CA VAL A 128 21.44 13.21 6.97
C VAL A 128 22.16 13.98 5.86
N ALA A 129 21.79 13.75 4.59
CA ALA A 129 22.37 14.49 3.46
C ALA A 129 22.10 16.00 3.56
N LEU A 130 20.87 16.40 3.90
CA LEU A 130 20.52 17.80 4.13
C LEU A 130 21.33 18.41 5.27
N GLN A 131 21.52 17.67 6.36
CA GLN A 131 22.34 18.13 7.47
C GLN A 131 23.78 18.39 7.04
N VAL A 132 24.41 17.43 6.35
CA VAL A 132 25.79 17.56 5.88
C VAL A 132 25.95 18.72 4.91
N ILE A 133 25.00 18.92 3.99
CA ILE A 133 25.05 20.04 3.04
C ILE A 133 24.92 21.39 3.77
N THR A 134 24.09 21.46 4.82
CA THR A 134 23.80 22.72 5.53
C THR A 134 24.89 23.06 6.55
N GLN A 135 25.41 22.08 7.28
CA GLN A 135 26.35 22.27 8.39
C GLN A 135 27.81 22.01 7.98
N GLY A 136 28.05 21.36 6.85
CA GLY A 136 29.37 21.01 6.34
C GLY A 136 30.00 19.75 6.93
N ASP A 137 29.40 19.16 7.97
CA ASP A 137 29.89 17.94 8.63
C ASP A 137 28.75 17.10 9.22
N TYR A 138 29.02 15.82 9.49
CA TYR A 138 28.14 14.91 10.22
C TYR A 138 28.80 14.51 11.56
N VAL A 139 28.24 14.98 12.67
CA VAL A 139 28.80 14.69 13.99
C VAL A 139 28.50 13.24 14.39
N LEU A 140 29.55 12.43 14.48
CA LEU A 140 29.48 11.01 14.84
C LEU A 140 29.40 10.81 16.36
N VAL A 141 28.30 11.26 16.96
CA VAL A 141 27.96 10.98 18.37
C VAL A 141 26.74 10.06 18.46
N VAL A 142 26.72 9.20 19.48
CA VAL A 142 25.68 8.17 19.65
C VAL A 142 24.27 8.78 19.65
N SER A 143 24.08 9.93 20.28
CA SER A 143 22.79 10.62 20.32
C SER A 143 22.27 10.94 18.92
N GLN A 144 23.09 11.57 18.09
CA GLN A 144 22.72 11.97 16.73
C GLN A 144 22.50 10.76 15.83
N VAL A 145 23.43 9.80 15.84
CA VAL A 145 23.30 8.58 15.03
C VAL A 145 22.02 7.80 15.40
N SER A 146 21.69 7.74 16.69
CA SER A 146 20.47 7.05 17.15
C SER A 146 19.19 7.77 16.74
N GLU A 147 19.20 9.10 16.66
CA GLU A 147 18.06 9.90 16.24
C GLU A 147 17.80 9.76 14.73
N ASP A 148 18.86 9.82 13.92
CA ASP A 148 18.75 9.73 12.45
C ASP A 148 18.42 8.30 11.99
N TRP A 149 19.05 7.30 12.59
CA TRP A 149 18.99 5.90 12.12
C TRP A 149 18.08 5.00 12.96
N GLY A 150 17.52 5.52 14.06
CA GLY A 150 16.66 4.74 14.96
C GLY A 150 15.42 4.18 14.25
N LEU A 151 14.72 5.00 13.48
CA LEU A 151 13.55 4.57 12.70
C LEU A 151 13.92 3.53 11.61
N PRO A 152 14.95 3.74 10.76
CA PRO A 152 15.44 2.71 9.84
C PRO A 152 15.71 1.36 10.51
N ILE A 153 16.45 1.34 11.62
CA ILE A 153 16.81 0.11 12.32
C ILE A 153 15.56 -0.56 12.90
N PHE A 154 14.68 0.21 13.54
CA PHE A 154 13.42 -0.28 14.08
C PHE A 154 12.52 -0.87 12.98
N SER A 155 12.50 -0.26 11.79
CA SER A 155 11.70 -0.76 10.66
C SER A 155 12.14 -2.15 10.20
N ILE A 156 13.44 -2.45 10.23
CA ILE A 156 13.97 -3.78 9.89
C ILE A 156 13.49 -4.81 10.91
N VAL A 157 13.55 -4.46 12.19
CA VAL A 157 13.06 -5.33 13.28
C VAL A 157 11.57 -5.61 13.09
N LEU A 158 10.77 -4.58 12.83
CA LEU A 158 9.34 -4.72 12.56
C LEU A 158 9.07 -5.59 11.33
N TYR A 159 9.84 -5.41 10.26
CA TYR A 159 9.73 -6.22 9.04
C TYR A 159 10.08 -7.69 9.28
N TYR A 160 11.08 -7.97 10.12
CA TYR A 160 11.42 -9.33 10.52
C TYR A 160 10.26 -10.00 11.30
N PHE A 161 9.63 -9.26 12.21
CA PHE A 161 8.43 -9.76 12.91
C PHE A 161 7.27 -10.00 11.95
N LEU A 162 7.00 -9.07 11.03
CA LEU A 162 5.98 -9.23 9.99
C LEU A 162 6.25 -10.49 9.15
N ARG A 163 7.50 -10.71 8.75
CA ARG A 163 7.92 -11.91 8.02
C ARG A 163 7.63 -13.18 8.81
N THR A 164 7.98 -13.19 10.09
CA THR A 164 7.76 -14.33 10.97
C THR A 164 6.27 -14.67 11.08
N VAL A 165 5.42 -13.65 11.29
CA VAL A 165 3.95 -13.82 11.36
C VAL A 165 3.37 -14.32 10.04
N VAL A 166 3.82 -13.77 8.91
CA VAL A 166 3.34 -14.22 7.59
C VAL A 166 3.75 -15.67 7.31
N GLN A 167 4.96 -16.07 7.72
CA GLN A 167 5.46 -17.43 7.54
C GLN A 167 4.72 -18.45 8.41
N SER A 168 4.34 -18.09 9.64
CA SER A 168 3.60 -19.02 10.52
C SER A 168 2.24 -19.41 9.94
N PHE A 169 1.55 -18.50 9.24
CA PHE A 169 0.29 -18.83 8.56
C PHE A 169 0.48 -19.73 7.34
N SER A 170 1.64 -19.66 6.67
CA SER A 170 1.92 -20.53 5.53
C SER A 170 2.40 -21.93 5.91
N GLU A 171 3.04 -22.10 7.08
CA GLU A 171 3.49 -23.43 7.54
C GLU A 171 2.33 -24.32 8.00
N ASP A 172 1.23 -23.75 8.52
CA ASP A 172 0.02 -24.52 8.88
C ASP A 172 -0.69 -25.14 7.66
N ASP A 173 -0.65 -24.48 6.49
CA ASP A 173 -1.22 -25.02 5.25
C ASP A 173 -0.42 -26.23 4.72
N ASP A 174 0.91 -26.25 4.91
CA ASP A 174 1.76 -27.36 4.48
C ASP A 174 1.63 -28.60 5.40
N LEU A 175 1.37 -28.41 6.70
CA LEU A 175 1.11 -29.51 7.64
C LEU A 175 -0.23 -30.22 7.39
N GLY A 176 -1.22 -29.54 6.78
CA GLY A 176 -2.47 -30.14 6.33
C GLY A 176 -2.34 -31.01 5.07
N SER A 177 -1.32 -30.77 4.24
CA SER A 177 -1.05 -31.55 3.02
C SER A 177 -0.05 -32.71 3.23
N GLY A 178 0.67 -32.70 4.36
CA GLY A 178 1.73 -33.66 4.71
C GLY A 178 1.27 -35.08 5.13
N ASN A 179 -0.04 -35.33 5.28
CA ASN A 179 -0.57 -36.66 5.59
C ASN A 179 -0.91 -37.51 4.36
N LYS A 180 -0.40 -37.17 3.18
CA LYS A 180 -0.41 -38.09 2.04
C LYS A 180 0.74 -39.09 2.21
N PHE A 181 0.50 -40.05 3.10
CA PHE A 181 1.26 -41.29 3.24
C PHE A 181 1.38 -41.91 1.84
N TRP A 182 2.55 -41.79 1.21
CA TRP A 182 2.90 -42.59 0.06
C TRP A 182 3.20 -43.99 0.59
N GLY A 183 2.23 -44.87 0.43
CA GLY A 183 2.29 -46.25 0.90
C GLY A 183 3.52 -46.99 0.39
N VAL A 184 4.13 -47.72 1.32
CA VAL A 184 4.52 -49.12 1.10
C VAL A 184 3.67 -49.95 2.05
#